data_AF-A0A2U1AU22-F1
#
_entry.id   AF-A0A2U1AU22-F1
#
_cell.length_a   1.000
_cell.length_b   1.000
_cell.length_c   1.000
_cell.angle_alpha   90.00
_cell.angle_beta   90.00
_cell.angle_gamma   90.00
#
_symmetry.space_group_name_H-M   'P 1'
#
loop_
_entity.id
_entity.type
_entity.pdbx_description
1 polymer ?
#
loop_
_entity_poly.entity_id
_entity_poly.type
_entity_poly.pdbx_seq_one_letter_code
_entity_poly.pdbx_strand_id
1 'polypeptide(L)'
;MGMIEIEIEFNELRKRNIVRFDRNDDWYPYLLVNTARAYFDLNGNKISVLSRDFSLCRDMAHVKREQNYWSRIHREKEYADQRKIYRILLERCGQIDRDWHSIEVSEAEFIAEYQRRNRR
;
A
#
# COMPACT_ATOMS: atom_id res chain seq x y z
N MET A 1 2.56 9.69 14.49
CA MET A 1 2.90 9.29 13.10
C MET A 1 1.60 9.17 12.31
N GLY A 2 1.51 9.86 11.17
CA GLY A 2 0.33 9.80 10.28
C GLY A 2 0.35 8.57 9.38
N MET A 3 -0.79 8.22 8.79
CA MET A 3 -0.83 7.26 7.67
C MET A 3 -0.60 8.02 6.37
N ILE A 4 0.18 7.46 5.45
CA ILE A 4 0.26 7.94 4.07
C ILE A 4 -0.54 7.01 3.17
N GLU A 5 -1.32 7.60 2.28
CA GLU A 5 -2.03 6.93 1.20
C GLU A 5 -1.34 7.20 -0.15
N ILE A 6 -1.16 6.16 -0.96
CA ILE A 6 -0.69 6.26 -2.34
C ILE A 6 -1.49 5.37 -3.29
N GLU A 7 -1.71 5.83 -4.52
CA GLU A 7 -2.27 4.99 -5.59
C GLU A 7 -1.17 4.10 -6.21
N ILE A 8 -1.48 2.83 -6.45
CA ILE A 8 -0.56 1.86 -7.05
C ILE A 8 -1.14 1.13 -8.24
N GLU A 9 -0.25 0.61 -9.08
CA GLU A 9 -0.63 -0.33 -10.13
C GLU A 9 -0.87 -1.72 -9.54
N PHE A 10 -1.75 -2.49 -10.19
CA PHE A 10 -2.08 -3.85 -9.77
C PHE A 10 -0.85 -4.79 -9.67
N ASN A 11 0.13 -4.63 -10.58
CA ASN A 11 1.36 -5.42 -10.58
C ASN A 11 2.24 -5.18 -9.33
N GLU A 12 1.99 -4.11 -8.57
CA GLU A 12 2.77 -3.75 -7.38
C GLU A 12 2.20 -4.32 -6.08
N LEU A 13 0.98 -4.85 -6.12
CA LEU A 13 0.26 -5.38 -4.95
C LEU A 13 1.06 -6.44 -4.17
N ARG A 14 1.83 -7.24 -4.91
CA ARG A 14 2.68 -8.31 -4.36
C ARG A 14 4.11 -7.88 -4.06
N LYS A 15 4.54 -6.69 -4.48
CA LYS A 15 5.88 -6.20 -4.19
C LYS A 15 6.05 -6.08 -2.68
N ARG A 16 7.22 -6.50 -2.20
CA ARG A 16 7.65 -6.19 -0.84
C ARG A 16 8.24 -4.80 -0.89
N ASN A 17 7.56 -3.88 -0.22
CA ASN A 17 7.84 -2.46 -0.20
C ASN A 17 7.64 -1.79 -1.57
N ILE A 18 6.99 -0.63 -1.59
CA ILE A 18 6.72 0.12 -2.82
C ILE A 18 7.47 1.45 -2.74
N VAL A 19 8.25 1.76 -3.78
CA VAL A 19 8.94 3.05 -3.91
C VAL A 19 8.14 3.93 -4.87
N ARG A 20 7.74 5.10 -4.41
CA ARG A 20 7.13 6.16 -5.22
C ARG A 20 7.94 7.45 -5.10
N PHE A 21 7.87 8.27 -6.13
CA PHE A 21 8.41 9.62 -6.11
C PHE A 21 7.25 10.57 -5.83
N ASP A 22 7.41 11.47 -4.86
CA ASP A 22 6.43 12.53 -4.67
C ASP A 22 6.61 13.57 -5.79
N ARG A 23 5.77 13.49 -6.82
CA ARG A 23 5.86 14.37 -8.00
C ARG A 23 5.39 15.80 -7.73
N ASN A 24 4.78 16.07 -6.57
CA ASN A 24 4.16 17.35 -6.25
C ASN A 24 5.08 18.31 -5.47
N ASP A 25 6.36 17.97 -5.30
CA ASP A 25 7.33 18.81 -4.60
C ASP A 25 8.61 18.93 -5.45
N ASP A 26 9.05 20.16 -5.73
CA ASP A 26 10.23 20.47 -6.56
C ASP A 26 11.55 19.92 -5.97
N TRP A 27 11.49 19.33 -4.77
CA TRP A 27 12.60 18.71 -4.05
C TRP A 27 12.46 17.17 -3.87
N TYR A 28 11.73 16.51 -4.78
CA TYR A 28 11.52 15.06 -5.00
C TYR A 28 12.19 14.06 -4.02
N PRO A 29 11.65 13.84 -2.82
CA PRO A 29 12.01 12.69 -2.01
C PRO A 29 11.42 11.38 -2.55
N TYR A 30 12.13 10.28 -2.32
CA TYR A 30 11.63 8.91 -2.46
C TYR A 30 10.75 8.56 -1.26
N LEU A 31 9.55 8.08 -1.54
CA LEU A 31 8.64 7.49 -0.59
C LEU A 31 8.73 5.98 -0.68
N LEU A 32 9.17 5.34 0.39
CA LEU A 32 9.18 3.88 0.53
C LEU A 32 8.08 3.47 1.50
N VAL A 33 7.15 2.62 1.05
CA VAL A 33 6.02 2.13 1.84
C VAL A 33 6.27 0.67 2.24
N ASN A 34 6.22 0.34 3.53
CA ASN A 34 6.26 -1.04 3.99
C ASN A 34 4.90 -1.72 3.73
N THR A 35 4.87 -2.64 2.77
CA THR A 35 3.65 -3.34 2.35
C THR A 35 3.24 -4.48 3.27
N ALA A 36 4.10 -4.96 4.16
CA ALA A 36 3.76 -6.07 5.07
C ALA A 36 2.74 -5.62 6.14
N ARG A 37 2.68 -4.31 6.42
CA ARG A 37 1.84 -3.69 7.45
C ARG A 37 0.89 -2.64 6.87
N ALA A 38 0.57 -2.78 5.58
CA ALA A 38 -0.26 -1.86 4.83
C ALA A 38 -1.69 -2.37 4.66
N TYR A 39 -2.61 -1.42 4.51
CA TYR A 39 -3.96 -1.62 4.02
C TYR A 39 -3.98 -1.38 2.51
N PHE A 40 -4.54 -2.33 1.76
CA PHE A 40 -4.77 -2.23 0.33
C PHE A 40 -6.26 -2.01 0.09
N ASP A 41 -6.61 -0.85 -0.43
CA ASP A 41 -8.00 -0.42 -0.60
C ASP A 41 -8.34 -0.34 -2.09
N LEU A 42 -9.43 -1.01 -2.50
CA LEU A 42 -9.97 -0.91 -3.86
C LEU A 42 -11.06 0.17 -3.90
N ASN A 43 -10.67 1.37 -4.33
CA ASN A 43 -11.56 2.53 -4.48
C ASN A 43 -11.94 2.70 -5.96
N GLY A 44 -13.20 2.42 -6.30
CA GLY A 44 -13.61 2.34 -7.70
C GLY A 44 -12.76 1.31 -8.45
N ASN A 45 -12.07 1.73 -9.51
CA ASN A 45 -11.13 0.89 -10.27
C ASN A 45 -9.66 1.07 -9.88
N LYS A 46 -9.36 1.86 -8.84
CA LYS A 46 -8.02 2.22 -8.38
C LYS A 46 -7.65 1.47 -7.11
N ILE A 47 -6.36 1.19 -6.95
CA ILE A 47 -5.82 0.55 -5.75
C ILE A 47 -5.02 1.58 -4.97
N SER A 48 -5.45 1.86 -3.74
CA SER A 48 -4.70 2.67 -2.79
C SER A 48 -3.97 1.77 -1.80
N VAL A 49 -2.78 2.19 -1.38
CA VAL A 49 -2.02 1.58 -0.28
C VAL A 49 -1.88 2.59 0.83
N LEU A 50 -2.33 2.22 2.03
CA LEU A 50 -2.18 3.01 3.24
C LEU A 50 -1.23 2.31 4.18
N SER A 51 -0.17 3.01 4.60
CA SER A 51 0.77 2.49 5.58
C SER A 51 1.15 3.54 6.61
N ARG A 52 1.29 3.08 7.86
CA ARG A 52 1.92 3.85 8.94
C ARG A 52 3.44 3.79 8.88
N ASP A 53 3.95 2.75 8.24
CA ASP A 53 5.37 2.48 8.10
C ASP A 53 5.82 2.92 6.72
N PHE A 54 6.07 4.22 6.59
CA PHE A 54 6.70 4.77 5.40
C PHE A 54 7.99 5.48 5.77
N SER A 55 8.89 5.56 4.80
CA SER A 55 10.12 6.35 4.91
C SER A 55 10.18 7.31 3.73
N LEU A 56 10.49 8.58 4.03
CA LEU A 56 10.66 9.64 3.06
C LEU A 56 12.13 10.06 3.08
N CYS A 57 12.84 9.91 1.98
CA CYS A 57 14.25 10.30 1.90
C CYS A 57 14.63 10.69 0.48
N ARG A 58 15.58 11.61 0.32
CA ARG A 58 16.15 11.97 -1.01
C ARG A 58 17.33 11.09 -1.42
N ASP A 59 17.85 10.29 -0.50
CA ASP A 59 19.05 9.46 -0.71
C ASP A 59 18.67 8.00 -0.99
N MET A 60 19.03 7.50 -2.17
CA MET A 60 18.84 6.10 -2.55
C MET A 60 19.62 5.13 -1.66
N ALA A 61 20.76 5.54 -1.09
CA ALA A 61 21.47 4.69 -0.14
C ALA A 61 20.66 4.50 1.14
N HIS A 62 19.97 5.54 1.62
CA HIS A 62 19.04 5.42 2.74
C HIS A 62 17.84 4.55 2.36
N VAL A 63 17.21 4.75 1.20
CA VAL A 63 16.11 3.88 0.72
C VAL A 63 16.52 2.40 0.74
N LYS A 64 17.71 2.08 0.22
CA LYS A 64 18.25 0.71 0.25
C LYS A 64 18.50 0.20 1.67
N ARG A 65 18.96 1.05 2.60
CA ARG A 65 19.11 0.69 4.01
C ARG A 65 17.78 0.37 4.66
N GLU A 66 16.74 1.18 4.43
CA GLU A 66 15.39 0.91 4.95
C GLU A 66 14.81 -0.39 4.37
N GLN A 67 14.98 -0.62 3.06
CA GLN A 67 14.57 -1.87 2.43
C GLN A 67 15.25 -3.08 3.05
N ASN A 68 16.56 -3.01 3.30
CA ASN A 68 17.31 -4.08 3.94
C ASN A 68 16.91 -4.25 5.40
N TYR A 69 16.69 -3.16 6.12
CA TYR A 69 16.23 -3.16 7.50
C TYR A 69 14.89 -3.86 7.62
N TRP A 70 13.87 -3.43 6.86
CA TRP A 70 12.55 -4.07 6.86
C TRP A 70 12.64 -5.52 6.39
N SER A 71 13.40 -5.81 5.33
CA SER A 71 13.58 -7.19 4.85
C SER A 71 14.20 -8.11 5.89
N ARG A 72 15.05 -7.58 6.78
CA ARG A 72 15.63 -8.35 7.89
C ARG A 72 14.62 -8.51 9.03
N ILE A 73 13.99 -7.42 9.46
CA ILE A 73 12.99 -7.43 10.55
C ILE A 73 11.80 -8.33 10.19
N HIS A 74 11.35 -8.35 8.93
CA HIS A 74 10.23 -9.20 8.50
C HIS A 74 10.55 -10.69 8.46
N ARG A 75 11.80 -11.10 8.69
CA ARG A 75 12.14 -12.51 8.93
C ARG A 75 11.87 -12.93 10.36
N GLU A 76 11.72 -11.98 11.28
CA GLU A 76 11.35 -12.26 12.66
C GLU A 76 9.89 -12.69 12.70
N LYS A 77 9.58 -13.69 13.54
CA LYS A 77 8.26 -14.34 13.59
C LYS A 77 7.11 -13.36 13.83
N GLU A 78 7.34 -12.37 14.69
CA GLU A 78 6.36 -11.31 15.02
C GLU A 78 5.89 -10.51 13.79
N TYR A 79 6.75 -10.36 12.78
CA TYR A 79 6.45 -9.63 11.55
C TYR A 79 6.13 -10.56 10.38
N ALA A 80 6.70 -11.76 10.36
CA ALA A 80 6.42 -12.76 9.34
C ALA A 80 4.95 -13.19 9.34
N ASP A 81 4.31 -13.18 10.52
CA ASP A 81 2.89 -13.53 10.70
C ASP A 81 1.95 -12.32 10.50
N GLN A 82 2.46 -11.11 10.27
CA GLN A 82 1.62 -9.94 10.01
C GLN A 82 0.99 -10.01 8.63
N ARG A 83 -0.34 -9.99 8.62
CA ARG A 83 -1.15 -10.12 7.41
C ARG A 83 -1.39 -8.76 6.77
N LYS A 84 -1.23 -8.70 5.44
CA LYS A 84 -1.75 -7.60 4.60
C LYS A 84 -3.27 -7.54 4.69
N ILE A 85 -3.81 -6.35 4.90
CA ILE A 85 -5.26 -6.16 4.98
C ILE A 85 -5.73 -5.65 3.63
N TYR A 86 -6.69 -6.35 3.03
CA TYR A 86 -7.28 -5.97 1.74
C TYR A 86 -8.72 -5.56 1.99
N ARG A 87 -9.13 -4.39 1.48
CA ARG A 87 -10.49 -3.89 1.65
C ARG A 87 -11.06 -3.42 0.33
N ILE A 88 -12.35 -3.67 0.13
CA ILE A 88 -13.10 -3.19 -1.02
C ILE A 88 -14.03 -2.08 -0.56
N LEU A 89 -13.92 -0.91 -1.17
CA LEU A 89 -14.89 0.16 -0.95
C LEU A 89 -16.15 -0.12 -1.78
N LEU A 90 -17.30 0.16 -1.17
CA LEU A 90 -18.60 0.12 -1.86
C LEU A 90 -18.60 1.15 -3.00
N GLU A 91 -19.09 0.76 -4.18
CA GLU A 91 -19.09 1.59 -5.41
C GLU A 91 -19.78 2.95 -5.25
N ARG A 92 -20.69 3.08 -4.26
CA ARG A 92 -21.40 4.32 -3.92
C ARG A 92 -20.57 5.33 -3.10
N CYS A 93 -19.38 4.95 -2.64
CA CYS A 93 -18.52 5.78 -1.82
C CYS A 93 -17.36 6.29 -2.68
N GLY A 94 -17.49 7.51 -3.21
CA GLY A 94 -16.50 8.13 -4.09
C GLY A 94 -15.19 8.58 -3.41
N GLN A 95 -15.08 8.43 -2.10
CA GLN A 95 -13.90 8.78 -1.30
C GLN A 95 -13.69 7.77 -0.18
N ILE A 96 -12.43 7.56 0.20
CA ILE A 96 -12.04 6.80 1.38
C ILE A 96 -12.42 7.64 2.59
N ASP A 97 -13.65 7.48 3.05
CA ASP A 97 -14.04 7.96 4.37
C ASP A 97 -13.81 6.85 5.39
N ARG A 98 -13.08 7.20 6.45
CA ARG A 98 -12.07 6.33 7.06
C ARG A 98 -12.55 5.00 7.61
N ASP A 99 -13.83 4.76 7.90
CA ASP A 99 -14.18 3.59 8.72
C ASP A 99 -15.56 2.93 8.51
N TRP A 100 -16.39 3.32 7.53
CA TRP A 100 -17.81 2.88 7.55
C TRP A 100 -18.30 2.13 6.30
N HIS A 101 -17.53 2.10 5.22
CA HIS A 101 -18.02 1.59 3.91
C HIS A 101 -17.05 0.67 3.16
N SER A 102 -16.02 0.17 3.84
CA SER A 102 -15.09 -0.81 3.30
C SER A 102 -15.32 -2.18 3.92
N ILE A 103 -15.31 -3.24 3.12
CA ILE A 103 -15.33 -4.62 3.61
C ILE A 103 -13.93 -5.21 3.53
N GLU A 104 -13.44 -5.79 4.63
CA GLU A 104 -12.21 -6.58 4.58
C GLU A 104 -12.45 -7.90 3.85
N VAL A 105 -11.55 -8.25 2.96
CA VAL A 105 -11.64 -9.46 2.11
C VAL A 105 -10.28 -10.18 2.05
N SER A 106 -10.28 -11.37 1.49
CA SER A 106 -9.05 -12.06 1.11
C SER A 106 -8.36 -11.39 -0.08
N GLU A 107 -7.05 -11.65 -0.27
CA GLU A 107 -6.32 -11.19 -1.47
C GLU A 107 -6.98 -11.71 -2.76
N ALA A 108 -7.48 -12.94 -2.76
CA ALA A 108 -8.10 -13.56 -3.93
C ALA A 108 -9.39 -12.83 -4.33
N GLU A 109 -10.26 -12.53 -3.36
CA GLU A 109 -11.49 -11.76 -3.56
C GLU A 109 -11.18 -10.34 -4.02
N PHE A 110 -10.16 -9.70 -3.42
CA PHE A 110 -9.70 -8.37 -3.82
C PHE A 110 -9.26 -8.33 -5.29
N ILE A 111 -8.44 -9.30 -5.71
CA ILE A 111 -7.96 -9.42 -7.09
C ILE A 111 -9.14 -9.68 -8.06
N ALA A 112 -10.05 -10.59 -7.69
CA ALA A 112 -11.21 -10.91 -8.52
C ALA A 112 -12.10 -9.68 -8.74
N GLU A 113 -12.34 -8.89 -7.68
CA GLU A 113 -13.13 -7.67 -7.76
C GLU A 113 -12.45 -6.60 -8.62
N TYR A 114 -11.15 -6.37 -8.45
CA TYR A 114 -10.40 -5.43 -9.29
C TYR A 114 -10.52 -5.78 -10.77
N GLN A 115 -10.36 -7.07 -11.11
CA GLN A 115 -10.51 -7.56 -12.48
C GLN A 115 -11.95 -7.38 -13.00
N ARG A 116 -12.97 -7.63 -12.17
CA ARG A 116 -14.38 -7.41 -12.52
C ARG A 116 -14.63 -5.94 -12.89
N ARG A 117 -14.10 -5.00 -12.11
CA ARG A 117 -14.30 -3.55 -12.32
C ARG A 117 -13.57 -3.01 -13.56
N ASN A 118 -12.41 -3.57 -13.90
CA ASN A 118 -11.57 -3.12 -15.02
C ASN A 118 -11.79 -3.91 -16.33
N ARG A 119 -12.80 -4.79 -16.40
CA ARG A 119 -13.19 -5.52 -17.62
C ARG A 119 -14.18 -4.74 -18.52
N ARG A 120 -14.49 -3.49 -18.18
CA ARG A 120 -15.29 -2.56 -19.00
C ARG A 120 -14.36 -1.63 -19.76
#